data_AF-A0A1B7LWV5-F1
#
_entry.id   AF-A0A1B7LWV5-F1
#
_cell.length_a   1.000
_cell.length_b   1.000
_cell.length_c   1.000
_cell.angle_alpha   90.00
_cell.angle_beta   90.00
_cell.angle_gamma   90.00
#
_symmetry.space_group_name_H-M   'P 1'
#
loop_
_entity.id
_entity.type
_entity.pdbx_description
1 polymer ?
#
loop_
_entity_poly.entity_id
_entity_poly.type
_entity_poly.pdbx_seq_one_letter_code
_entity_poly.pdbx_strand_id
1 'polypeptide(L)' 'MLTGDESLKAWAHGTTDIDNAITLCALHQAAVHNGKWTIHTINGTHFFQPAPWLDPTQPLLRNMYWAI' A
#
# COMPACT_ATOMS: atom_id res chain seq x y z
N MET A 1 16.30 -0.10 -10.20
CA MET A 1 14.88 0.07 -9.84
C MET A 1 14.83 1.10 -8.73
N LEU A 2 14.36 2.32 -8.98
CA LEU A 2 14.28 3.35 -7.95
C LEU A 2 13.11 3.00 -7.02
N THR A 3 13.40 2.81 -5.73
CA THR A 3 12.40 2.62 -4.67
C THR A 3 12.10 3.96 -4.01
N GLY A 4 10.83 4.21 -3.71
CA GLY A 4 10.39 5.37 -2.94
C GLY A 4 9.53 4.93 -1.75
N ASP A 5 9.44 5.80 -0.75
CA ASP A 5 8.55 5.62 0.39
C ASP A 5 7.13 6.09 0.07
N GLU A 6 6.16 5.36 0.59
CA GLU A 6 4.75 5.74 0.59
C GLU A 6 4.25 5.81 2.03
N SER A 7 3.44 6.81 2.35
CA SER A 7 2.85 6.94 3.68
C SER A 7 1.61 6.04 3.79
N LEU A 8 1.53 5.23 4.85
CA LEU A 8 0.37 4.35 5.10
C LEU A 8 -0.88 5.16 5.46
N LYS A 9 -0.70 6.22 6.25
CA LYS A 9 -1.66 7.31 6.43
C LYS A 9 -1.16 8.52 5.67
N ALA A 10 -2.03 9.13 4.88
CA ALA A 10 -1.72 10.33 4.11
C ALA A 10 -1.03 11.38 4.99
N TRP A 11 -0.01 12.05 4.44
CA TRP A 11 0.80 13.03 5.15
C TRP A 11 -0.01 14.11 5.87
N ALA A 12 -1.12 14.56 5.28
CA ALA A 12 -2.01 15.56 5.87
C ALA A 12 -2.68 15.12 7.19
N HIS A 13 -2.71 13.81 7.47
CA HIS A 13 -3.40 13.20 8.60
C HIS A 13 -2.54 12.17 9.36
N GLY A 14 -1.25 12.07 9.04
CA GLY A 14 -0.31 11.09 9.57
C GLY A 14 0.95 11.74 10.12
N THR A 15 1.76 10.95 10.81
CA THR A 15 3.09 11.34 11.27
C THR A 15 4.13 11.02 10.21
N THR A 16 5.19 11.83 10.13
CA THR A 16 6.35 11.54 9.30
C THR A 16 7.34 10.72 10.13
N ASP A 17 7.10 9.41 10.21
CA ASP A 17 7.95 8.44 10.89
C ASP A 17 8.03 7.12 10.11
N ILE A 18 8.93 6.23 10.55
CA ILE A 18 9.14 4.94 9.88
C ILE A 18 7.97 3.98 10.06
N ASP A 19 7.19 4.12 11.14
CA ASP A 19 6.02 3.29 11.40
C ASP A 19 4.86 3.62 10.43
N ASN A 20 4.86 4.82 9.88
CA ASN A 20 3.94 5.27 8.84
C ASN A 20 4.49 5.11 7.42
N ALA A 21 5.64 4.46 7.21
CA ALA A 21 6.28 4.35 5.90
C ALA A 21 6.33 2.90 5.38
N ILE A 22 6.16 2.73 4.06
CA ILE A 22 6.42 1.47 3.36
C ILE A 22 7.24 1.71 2.09
N THR A 23 8.21 0.83 1.81
CA THR A 23 9.06 0.93 0.61
C THR A 23 8.41 0.21 -0.57
N LEU A 24 8.20 0.94 -1.67
CA LEU A 24 7.66 0.42 -2.92
C LEU A 24 8.59 0.75 -4.08
N CYS A 25 8.51 0.00 -5.18
CA CYS A 25 9.14 0.45 -6.43
C CYS A 25 8.35 1.64 -6.99
N ALA A 26 9.00 2.51 -7.77
CA ALA A 26 8.38 3.74 -8.30
C ALA A 26 7.02 3.51 -8.98
N LEU A 27 6.85 2.40 -9.70
CA LEU A 27 5.58 2.04 -10.35
C LEU A 27 4.45 1.83 -9.33
N HIS A 28 4.72 1.06 -8.26
CA HIS A 28 3.71 0.76 -7.25
C HIS A 28 3.47 1.92 -6.30
N GLN A 29 4.50 2.72 -6.00
CA GLN A 29 4.36 3.97 -5.26
C GLN A 29 3.37 4.89 -5.99
N ALA A 30 3.59 5.16 -7.28
CA ALA A 30 2.69 5.99 -8.07
C ALA A 30 1.26 5.40 -8.14
N ALA A 31 1.12 4.07 -8.15
CA ALA A 31 -0.20 3.45 -8.17
C ALA A 31 -0.97 3.64 -6.86
N VAL A 32 -0.31 3.52 -5.71
CA VAL A 32 -0.90 3.78 -4.39
C VAL A 32 -1.21 5.27 -4.24
N HIS A 33 -0.25 6.15 -4.55
CA HIS A 33 -0.41 7.60 -4.47
C HIS A 33 -1.60 8.11 -5.29
N ASN A 34 -1.83 7.54 -6.48
CA ASN A 34 -2.95 7.90 -7.35
C ASN A 34 -4.27 7.19 -7.00
N GLY A 35 -4.33 6.50 -5.86
CA GLY A 35 -5.55 5.84 -5.37
C GLY A 35 -5.98 4.62 -6.18
N LYS A 36 -5.09 4.01 -6.97
CA LYS A 36 -5.38 2.71 -7.62
C LYS A 36 -5.39 1.57 -6.62
N TRP A 37 -4.63 1.73 -5.54
CA TRP A 37 -4.47 0.78 -4.45
C TRP A 37 -4.52 1.48 -3.10
N THR A 38 -5.13 0.83 -2.12
CA THR A 38 -5.12 1.23 -0.70
C THR A 38 -4.37 0.16 0.10
N ILE A 39 -3.53 0.58 1.05
CA ILE A 39 -2.79 -0.34 1.91
C ILE A 39 -3.50 -0.45 3.26
N HIS A 40 -3.81 -1.68 3.68
CA HIS A 40 -4.39 -2.00 4.97
C HIS A 40 -3.37 -2.75 5.82
N THR A 41 -3.14 -2.28 7.04
CA THR A 41 -2.31 -3.00 8.03
C THR A 41 -3.24 -3.73 9.01
N ILE A 42 -3.28 -5.05 8.93
CA ILE A 42 -4.10 -5.91 9.80
C ILE A 42 -3.16 -6.81 10.58
N ASN A 43 -3.15 -6.70 11.91
CA ASN A 43 -2.26 -7.46 12.81
C ASN A 43 -0.78 -7.40 12.38
N GLY A 44 -0.29 -6.20 12.01
CA GLY A 44 1.08 -5.98 11.54
C GLY A 44 1.36 -6.47 10.11
N THR A 45 0.37 -7.01 9.41
CA THR A 45 0.50 -7.49 8.04
C THR A 45 -0.14 -6.52 7.05
N HIS A 46 0.61 -6.13 6.01
CA HIS A 46 0.10 -5.26 4.96
C HIS A 46 -0.62 -6.04 3.86
N PHE A 47 -1.79 -5.52 3.48
CA PHE A 47 -2.63 -5.98 2.38
C PHE A 47 -2.87 -4.83 1.41
N PHE A 48 -2.98 -5.13 0.13
CA PHE A 48 -3.24 -4.19 -0.94
C PHE A 48 -4.65 -4.42 -1.45
N GLN A 49 -5.49 -3.40 -1.35
CA GLN A 49 -6.86 -3.41 -1.83
C GLN A 49 -6.95 -2.57 -3.12
N PRO A 50 -7.50 -3.10 -4.23
CA PRO A 50 -7.65 -2.33 -5.44
C PRO A 50 -8.83 -1.34 -5.33
N ALA A 51 -8.78 -0.27 -6.12
CA ALA A 51 -9.93 0.61 -6.28
C ALA A 51 -11.11 -0.12 -6.96
N PRO A 52 -12.37 0.29 -6.72
CA PRO A 52 -13.55 -0.42 -7.24
C PRO A 52 -13.61 -0.52 -8.78
N TRP A 53 -13.03 0.45 -9.47
CA TRP A 53 -12.97 0.48 -10.94
C TRP A 53 -11.87 -0.41 -11.52
N LEU A 54 -10.91 -0.85 -10.69
CA LEU A 54 -9.87 -1.80 -11.08
C LEU A 54 -10.31 -3.25 -10.82
N ASP A 55 -10.94 -3.48 -9.67
CA ASP A 55 -11.58 -4.75 -9.31
C ASP A 55 -12.80 -4.46 -8.43
N PRO A 56 -14.04 -4.70 -8.91
CA PRO A 56 -15.26 -4.43 -8.16
C PRO A 56 -15.38 -5.22 -6.85
N THR A 57 -14.68 -6.36 -6.72
CA THR A 57 -14.73 -7.18 -5.52
C THR A 57 -13.80 -6.68 -4.42
N GLN A 58 -12.88 -5.77 -4.76
CA GLN A 58 -11.92 -5.15 -3.84
C GLN A 58 -11.28 -6.12 -2.83
N PRO A 59 -10.65 -7.21 -3.28
CA PRO A 59 -10.07 -8.20 -2.39
C PRO A 59 -8.85 -7.62 -1.66
N LEU A 60 -8.59 -8.11 -0.45
CA LEU A 60 -7.33 -7.86 0.25
C LEU A 60 -6.25 -8.78 -0.28
N LEU A 61 -5.37 -8.25 -1.12
CA LEU A 61 -4.30 -9.00 -1.76
C LEU A 61 -3.00 -8.89 -0.98
N ARG A 62 -2.25 -9.98 -0.91
CA ARG A 62 -0.87 -10.00 -0.40
C ARG A 62 -0.06 -10.99 -1.21
N ASN A 63 1.23 -10.73 -1.35
CA ASN A 63 2.15 -11.74 -1.86
C ASN A 63 2.17 -12.96 -0.92
N MET A 64 1.75 -14.12 -1.44
CA MET A 64 1.70 -15.38 -0.68
C MET A 64 3.05 -16.09 -0.60
N TYR A 65 4.07 -15.65 -1.35
CA TYR A 65 5.39 -16.32 -1.39
C TYR A 65 6.05 -16.46 -0.01
N TRP A 66 5.82 -15.50 0.89
CA TRP A 66 6.32 -15.50 2.27
C TRP A 66 5.20 -15.74 3.30
N ALA A 67 4.06 -16.29 2.89
CA ALA A 67 2.87 -16.49 3.73
C ALA A 67 2.62 -17.96 4.10
N ILE A 68 3.54 -18.86 3.70
CA ILE A 68 3.54 -20.31 3.94
C ILE A 68 4.70 -20.69 4.83
#